data_AF-A0A1V5BBR0-F1
#
_entry.id   AF-A0A1V5BBR0-F1
#
_cell.length_a   1.000
_cell.length_b   1.000
_cell.length_c   1.000
_cell.angle_alpha   90.00
_cell.angle_beta   90.00
_cell.angle_gamma   90.00
#
_symmetry.space_group_name_H-M   'P 1'
#
loop_
_entity.id
_entity.type
_entity.pdbx_description
1 polymer ?
#
loop_
_entity_poly.entity_id
_entity_poly.type
_entity_poly.pdbx_seq_one_letter_code
_entity_poly.pdbx_strand_id
1 'polypeptide(L)'
;MGSRFHRPEGMLISLIFMALIASAFIGLGLSLASFKKETYGFSLVLNFILYPFLFLSGALYPVDRLPSLVAPLSYYNPLTYGIDGLRYSLLGVSSFSPALDLGVMAASCLAMLGLGTYLFEKGEWD
;
A
#
# COMPACT_ATOMS: atom_id res chain seq x y z
N MET A 1 13.29 15.10 23.63
CA MET A 1 12.19 14.12 23.49
C MET A 1 12.65 13.08 22.49
N GLY A 2 13.45 12.08 22.85
CA GLY A 2 13.26 11.14 23.96
C GLY A 2 12.95 9.78 23.34
N SER A 3 13.92 9.26 22.58
CA SER A 3 13.91 8.00 21.85
C SER A 3 13.39 6.82 22.68
N ARG A 4 12.16 6.37 22.42
CA ARG A 4 11.72 5.00 22.73
C ARG A 4 11.85 4.16 21.47
N PHE A 5 13.10 3.90 21.13
CA PHE A 5 13.51 3.03 20.04
C PHE A 5 13.39 1.55 20.49
N HIS A 6 12.82 0.71 19.62
CA HIS A 6 12.90 -0.76 19.57
C HIS A 6 12.29 -1.56 20.72
N ARG A 7 10.96 -1.71 20.71
CA ARG A 7 10.39 -2.95 21.25
C ARG A 7 10.39 -4.02 20.14
N PRO A 8 10.86 -5.26 20.40
CA PRO A 8 10.90 -6.32 19.39
C PRO A 8 9.50 -6.62 18.82
N GLU A 9 8.45 -6.41 19.62
CA GLU A 9 7.05 -6.51 19.18
C GLU A 9 6.70 -5.55 18.02
N GLY A 10 7.25 -4.32 18.01
CA GLY A 10 7.03 -3.34 16.95
C GLY A 10 7.78 -3.67 15.65
N MET A 11 8.89 -4.42 15.72
CA MET A 11 9.58 -4.88 14.51
C MET A 11 8.79 -5.98 13.81
N LEU A 12 8.21 -6.91 14.57
CA LEU A 12 7.34 -7.98 14.05
C LEU A 12 6.09 -7.42 13.36
N ILE A 13 5.41 -6.46 14.00
CA ILE A 13 4.21 -5.84 13.42
C ILE A 13 4.56 -5.05 12.15
N SER A 14 5.71 -4.37 12.11
CA SER A 14 6.17 -3.67 10.91
C SER A 14 6.41 -4.63 9.74
N LEU A 15 6.94 -5.83 10.00
CA LEU A 15 7.11 -6.85 8.97
C LEU A 15 5.78 -7.34 8.41
N ILE A 16 4.75 -7.45 9.25
CA ILE A 16 3.39 -7.81 8.81
C ILE A 16 2.84 -6.73 7.87
N PHE A 17 2.95 -5.45 8.23
CA PHE A 17 2.54 -4.35 7.35
C PHE A 17 3.33 -4.32 6.04
N MET A 18 4.65 -4.53 6.08
CA MET A 18 5.47 -4.64 4.87
C MET A 18 5.02 -5.80 3.97
N ALA A 19 4.74 -6.96 4.55
CA ALA A 19 4.25 -8.13 3.81
C ALA A 19 2.89 -7.84 3.18
N LEU A 20 1.95 -7.24 3.91
CA LEU A 20 0.64 -6.85 3.37
C LEU A 20 0.76 -5.86 2.22
N ILE A 21 1.62 -4.84 2.35
CA ILE A 21 1.88 -3.86 1.29
C ILE A 21 2.48 -4.57 0.07
N ALA A 22 3.52 -5.37 0.26
CA ALA A 22 4.15 -6.11 -0.83
C ALA A 22 3.14 -7.00 -1.56
N SER A 23 2.34 -7.78 -0.83
CA SER A 23 1.30 -8.65 -1.39
C SER A 23 0.22 -7.88 -2.15
N ALA A 24 -0.25 -6.74 -1.64
CA ALA A 24 -1.23 -5.91 -2.34
C ALA A 24 -0.68 -5.37 -3.67
N PHE A 25 0.57 -4.90 -3.68
CA PHE A 25 1.23 -4.40 -4.89
C PHE A 25 1.60 -5.51 -5.88
N ILE A 26 1.90 -6.72 -5.39
CA ILE A 26 2.05 -7.91 -6.24
C ILE A 26 0.72 -8.23 -6.93
N GLY A 27 -0.41 -8.20 -6.21
CA GLY A 27 -1.73 -8.40 -6.80
C GLY A 27 -2.07 -7.37 -7.87
N LEU A 28 -1.77 -6.08 -7.59
CA LEU A 28 -1.92 -5.01 -8.57
C LEU A 28 -1.04 -5.22 -9.81
N GLY A 29 0.23 -5.60 -9.62
CA GLY A 29 1.14 -5.93 -10.70
C GLY A 29 0.65 -7.10 -11.55
N LEU A 30 0.11 -8.15 -10.92
CA LEU A 30 -0.47 -9.30 -11.59
C LEU A 30 -1.69 -8.91 -12.41
N SER A 31 -2.61 -8.12 -11.84
CA SER A 31 -3.77 -7.58 -12.57
C SER A 31 -3.33 -6.80 -13.81
N LEU A 32 -2.32 -5.93 -13.70
CA LEU A 32 -1.81 -5.15 -14.83
C LEU A 32 -1.11 -6.02 -15.89
N ALA A 33 -0.41 -7.07 -15.46
CA ALA A 33 0.29 -7.99 -16.35
C ALA A 33 -0.69 -8.73 -17.28
N SER A 34 -1.87 -9.08 -16.78
CA SER A 34 -2.93 -9.72 -17.58
C SER A 34 -3.44 -8.87 -18.75
N PHE A 35 -3.34 -7.54 -18.70
CA PHE A 35 -3.89 -6.66 -19.74
C PHE A 35 -2.92 -6.34 -20.89
N LYS A 36 -1.62 -6.58 -20.74
CA LYS A 36 -0.61 -6.09 -21.71
C LYS A 36 0.37 -7.20 -22.09
N LYS A 37 0.29 -7.67 -23.36
CA LYS A 37 1.27 -8.59 -23.97
C LYS A 37 2.65 -7.94 -24.22
N GLU A 38 2.77 -6.61 -24.13
CA GLU A 38 4.05 -5.90 -24.24
C GLU A 38 4.69 -5.60 -22.88
N THR A 39 5.87 -6.20 -22.66
CA THR A 39 6.69 -6.06 -21.45
C THR A 39 7.20 -4.63 -21.22
N TYR A 40 7.43 -3.84 -22.28
CA TYR A 40 8.01 -2.50 -22.15
C TYR A 40 6.98 -1.47 -21.66
N GLY A 41 5.74 -1.56 -22.16
CA GLY A 41 4.63 -0.69 -21.71
C GLY A 41 4.17 -1.00 -20.28
N PHE A 42 4.29 -2.25 -19.84
CA PHE A 42 3.88 -2.69 -18.50
C PHE A 42 4.59 -1.91 -17.39
N SER A 43 5.93 -1.91 -17.39
CA SER A 43 6.72 -1.24 -16.35
C SER A 43 6.48 0.27 -16.32
N LEU A 44 6.22 0.90 -17.48
CA LEU A 44 5.88 2.31 -17.55
C LEU A 44 4.53 2.60 -16.88
N VAL A 45 3.50 1.81 -17.21
CA VAL A 45 2.16 1.96 -16.61
C VAL A 45 2.20 1.70 -15.10
N LEU A 46 2.92 0.65 -14.68
CA LEU A 46 3.07 0.30 -13.28
C LEU A 46 3.74 1.42 -12.48
N ASN A 47 4.87 1.97 -12.97
CA ASN A 47 5.54 3.10 -12.32
C ASN A 47 4.68 4.36 -12.33
N PHE A 48 3.95 4.63 -13.42
CA PHE A 48 3.04 5.76 -13.52
C PHE A 48 1.93 5.71 -12.46
N ILE A 49 1.46 4.52 -12.07
CA ILE A 49 0.49 4.34 -10.98
C ILE A 49 1.19 4.40 -9.61
N LEU A 50 2.36 3.79 -9.48
CA LEU A 50 3.08 3.67 -8.20
C LEU A 50 3.53 5.00 -7.64
N TYR A 51 4.10 5.88 -8.46
CA TYR A 51 4.59 7.19 -8.00
C TYR A 51 3.50 8.08 -7.39
N PRO A 52 2.35 8.33 -8.04
CA PRO A 52 1.28 9.11 -7.43
C PRO A 52 0.69 8.40 -6.21
N PHE A 53 0.59 7.06 -6.22
CA PHE A 53 0.20 6.30 -5.03
C PHE A 53 1.18 6.51 -3.86
N LEU A 54 2.48 6.50 -4.11
CA LEU A 54 3.51 6.70 -3.09
C LEU A 54 3.52 8.14 -2.55
N PHE A 55 3.23 9.11 -3.42
CA PHE A 55 3.10 10.51 -3.02
C PHE A 55 1.87 10.74 -2.14
N LEU A 56 0.73 10.16 -2.54
CA LEU A 56 -0.54 10.26 -1.81
C LEU A 56 -0.57 9.42 -0.53
N SER A 57 0.22 8.36 -0.42
CA SER A 57 0.20 7.44 0.74
C SER A 57 0.78 8.04 2.02
N GLY A 58 1.29 9.25 1.93
CA GLY A 58 1.96 9.87 3.05
C GLY A 58 3.40 9.40 3.24
N ALA A 59 3.91 8.45 2.45
CA ALA A 59 5.27 7.89 2.62
C ALA A 59 6.37 8.94 2.40
N LEU A 60 6.22 9.78 1.38
CA LEU A 60 7.16 10.87 1.06
C LEU A 60 6.86 12.14 1.87
N TYR A 61 5.58 12.46 2.07
CA TYR A 61 5.12 13.66 2.77
C TYR A 61 4.03 13.27 3.77
N PRO A 62 4.13 13.64 5.06
CA PRO A 62 3.08 13.34 6.02
C PRO A 62 1.71 13.83 5.53
N VAL A 63 0.66 13.00 5.70
CA VAL A 63 -0.69 13.31 5.23
C VAL A 63 -1.22 14.61 5.85
N ASP A 64 -0.84 14.90 7.10
CA ASP A 64 -1.21 16.13 7.82
C ASP A 64 -0.65 17.42 7.21
N ARG A 65 0.34 17.31 6.33
CA ARG A 65 0.97 18.45 5.64
C ARG A 65 0.52 18.60 4.20
N LEU A 66 -0.40 17.75 3.72
CA LEU A 66 -0.92 17.86 2.37
C LEU A 66 -1.89 19.05 2.24
N PRO A 67 -1.90 19.73 1.08
CA PRO A 67 -2.91 20.74 0.78
C PRO A 67 -4.32 20.18 0.93
N SER A 68 -5.28 21.03 1.35
CA SER A 68 -6.68 20.63 1.58
C SER A 68 -7.38 20.01 0.36
N LEU A 69 -6.89 20.27 -0.86
CA LEU A 69 -7.39 19.67 -2.09
C LEU A 69 -6.93 18.22 -2.31
N VAL A 70 -5.75 17.85 -1.80
CA VAL A 70 -5.11 16.53 -2.05
C VAL A 70 -5.22 15.60 -0.85
N ALA A 71 -5.34 16.13 0.37
CA ALA A 71 -5.57 15.34 1.58
C ALA A 71 -6.76 14.35 1.45
N PRO A 72 -7.91 14.71 0.82
CA PRO A 72 -9.01 13.77 0.63
C PRO A 72 -8.63 12.52 -0.19
N LEU A 73 -7.75 12.69 -1.18
CA LEU A 73 -7.30 11.60 -2.07
C LEU A 73 -6.45 10.57 -1.32
N SER A 74 -5.73 11.00 -0.28
CA SER A 74 -4.94 10.09 0.57
C SER A 74 -5.82 9.10 1.33
N TYR A 75 -7.05 9.45 1.73
CA TYR A 75 -7.93 8.52 2.45
C TYR A 75 -8.47 7.39 1.56
N TYR A 76 -8.48 7.57 0.24
CA TYR A 76 -8.85 6.51 -0.71
C TYR A 76 -7.70 5.56 -1.03
N ASN A 77 -6.47 5.97 -0.71
CA ASN A 77 -5.28 5.20 -1.02
C ASN A 77 -5.01 4.17 0.10
N PRO A 78 -5.11 2.85 -0.17
CA PRO A 78 -4.85 1.82 0.84
C PRO A 78 -3.40 1.84 1.35
N LEU A 79 -2.45 2.31 0.54
CA LEU A 79 -1.06 2.45 0.96
C LEU A 79 -0.90 3.48 2.08
N THR A 80 -1.81 4.46 2.20
CA THR A 80 -1.80 5.43 3.30
C THR A 80 -1.89 4.74 4.65
N TYR A 81 -2.83 3.82 4.78
CA TYR A 81 -3.08 3.04 5.99
C TYR A 81 -1.92 2.08 6.29
N GLY A 82 -1.33 1.47 5.25
CA GLY A 82 -0.15 0.63 5.40
C GLY A 82 1.07 1.39 5.94
N ILE A 83 1.31 2.61 5.46
CA ILE A 83 2.41 3.46 5.91
C ILE A 83 2.16 4.05 7.30
N ASP A 84 0.90 4.40 7.62
CA ASP A 84 0.55 4.86 8.97
C ASP A 84 0.73 3.74 10.00
N GLY A 85 0.26 2.53 9.71
CA GLY A 85 0.48 1.35 10.54
C GLY A 85 1.97 1.02 10.72
N LEU A 86 2.78 1.19 9.67
CA LEU A 86 4.23 1.05 9.75
C LEU A 86 4.86 2.08 10.70
N ARG A 87 4.43 3.35 10.63
CA ARG A 87 4.88 4.40 11.56
C ARG A 87 4.45 4.11 12.98
N TYR A 88 3.21 3.67 13.18
CA TYR A 88 2.73 3.30 14.50
C TYR A 88 3.59 2.20 15.10
N SER A 89 3.93 1.19 14.29
CA SER A 89 4.76 0.06 14.71
C SER A 89 6.19 0.43 15.07
N LEU A 90 6.80 1.37 14.33
CA LEU A 90 8.22 1.73 14.49
C LEU A 90 8.45 2.92 15.42
N LEU A 91 7.55 3.90 15.40
CA LEU A 91 7.69 5.19 16.06
C LEU A 91 6.63 5.42 17.15
N GLY A 92 5.59 4.58 17.23
CA GLY A 92 4.49 4.73 18.18
C GLY A 92 3.56 5.90 17.86
N VAL A 93 3.64 6.47 16.65
CA VAL A 93 2.80 7.57 16.18
C VAL A 93 1.90 7.09 15.05
N SER A 94 0.59 7.30 15.19
CA SER A 94 -0.42 6.99 14.18
C SER A 94 -1.26 8.22 13.94
N SER A 95 -1.56 8.48 12.66
CA SER A 95 -2.53 9.50 12.24
C SER A 95 -3.96 8.92 12.28
N PHE A 96 -4.08 7.61 12.11
CA PHE A 96 -5.34 6.85 12.12
C PHE A 96 -5.41 5.85 13.29
N SER A 97 -6.54 5.16 13.43
CA SER A 97 -6.63 4.04 14.37
C SER A 97 -5.87 2.84 13.82
N PRO A 98 -4.93 2.23 14.56
CA PRO A 98 -4.16 1.07 14.09
C PRO A 98 -5.03 -0.12 13.67
N ALA A 99 -6.21 -0.28 14.28
CA ALA A 99 -7.16 -1.32 13.90
C ALA A 99 -7.81 -1.05 12.53
N LEU A 100 -8.08 0.22 12.24
CA LEU A 100 -8.58 0.65 10.93
C LEU A 100 -7.49 0.43 9.88
N ASP A 101 -6.25 0.80 10.19
CA ASP A 101 -5.13 0.62 9.27
C ASP A 101 -4.95 -0.84 8.85
N LEU A 102 -4.96 -1.72 9.85
CA LEU A 102 -4.85 -3.16 9.62
C LEU A 102 -6.04 -3.69 8.81
N GLY A 103 -7.26 -3.27 9.16
CA GLY A 103 -8.48 -3.70 8.47
C GLY A 103 -8.52 -3.28 7.01
N VAL A 104 -8.23 -2.02 6.72
CA VAL A 104 -8.20 -1.48 5.34
C VAL A 104 -7.06 -2.12 4.55
N MET A 105 -5.88 -2.26 5.16
CA MET A 105 -4.74 -2.86 4.48
C MET A 105 -4.98 -4.34 4.16
N ALA A 106 -5.50 -5.12 5.11
CA ALA A 106 -5.84 -6.53 4.88
C ALA A 106 -6.95 -6.69 3.82
N ALA A 107 -8.00 -5.88 3.88
CA ALA A 107 -9.07 -5.90 2.88
C ALA A 107 -8.54 -5.56 1.47
N SER A 108 -7.69 -4.52 1.38
CA SER A 108 -7.08 -4.12 0.11
C SER A 108 -6.13 -5.18 -0.46
N CYS A 109 -5.37 -5.86 0.40
CA CYS A 109 -4.49 -6.96 0.02
C CYS A 109 -5.29 -8.12 -0.57
N LEU A 110 -6.35 -8.57 0.12
CA LEU A 110 -7.23 -9.63 -0.38
C LEU A 110 -7.93 -9.23 -1.69
N ALA A 111 -8.39 -7.98 -1.79
CA ALA A 111 -9.02 -7.48 -3.00
C ALA A 111 -8.04 -7.48 -4.19
N MET A 112 -6.82 -6.95 -4.01
CA MET A 112 -5.82 -6.88 -5.08
C MET A 112 -5.31 -8.26 -5.48
N LEU A 113 -5.06 -9.15 -4.53
CA LEU A 113 -4.67 -10.53 -4.84
C LEU A 113 -5.79 -11.28 -5.53
N GLY A 114 -7.03 -11.19 -5.02
CA GLY A 114 -8.19 -11.85 -5.63
C GLY A 114 -8.48 -11.35 -7.04
N LEU A 115 -8.39 -10.02 -7.27
CA LEU A 115 -8.49 -9.43 -8.60
C LEU A 115 -7.33 -9.87 -9.50
N GLY A 116 -6.10 -9.88 -8.99
CA GLY A 116 -4.91 -10.33 -9.69
C GLY A 116 -5.04 -11.76 -10.16
N THR A 117 -5.38 -12.70 -9.27
CA THR A 117 -5.53 -14.11 -9.61
C THR A 117 -6.71 -14.34 -10.56
N TYR A 118 -7.84 -13.65 -10.35
CA TYR A 118 -9.00 -13.77 -11.23
C TYR A 118 -8.73 -13.26 -12.66
N LEU A 119 -8.07 -12.10 -12.78
CA LEU A 119 -7.70 -11.52 -14.08
C LEU A 119 -6.64 -12.34 -14.79
N PHE A 120 -5.70 -12.91 -14.03
CA PHE A 120 -4.68 -13.82 -14.54
C PHE A 120 -5.32 -15.08 -15.12
N GLU A 121 -6.14 -15.77 -14.33
CA GLU A 121 -6.84 -16.98 -14.77
C GLU A 121 -7.68 -16.74 -16.03
N LYS A 122 -8.34 -15.58 -16.17
CA LYS A 122 -9.12 -15.25 -17.36
C LYS A 122 -8.28 -14.90 -18.58
N GLY A 123 -7.10 -14.31 -18.39
CA GLY A 123 -6.19 -13.90 -19.47
C GLY A 123 -5.47 -15.07 -20.15
N GLU A 124 -5.42 -16.24 -19.52
CA GLU A 124 -4.79 -17.45 -20.07
C GLU A 124 -5.66 -18.26 -21.05
N TRP A 125 -6.95 -17.93 -21.23
CA TRP A 125 -7.86 -18.66 -22.14
C TRP A 125 -8.10 -17.97 -23.51
N ASP A 126 -7.38 -16.89 -23.83
CA ASP A 126 -7.40 -16.17 -25.13
C ASP A 126 -6.01 -16.03 -25.79
#